data_AF-A0A1Q6DXU9-F1
#
_entry.id   AF-A0A1Q6DXU9-F1
#
_cell.length_a   1.000
_cell.length_b   1.000
_cell.length_c   1.000
_cell.angle_alpha   90.00
_cell.angle_beta   90.00
_cell.angle_gamma   90.00
#
_symmetry.space_group_name_H-M   'P 1'
#
loop_
_entity.id
_entity.type
_entity.pdbx_description
1 polymer ?
#
loop_
_entity_poly.entity_id
_entity_poly.type
_entity_poly.pdbx_seq_one_letter_code
_entity_poly.pdbx_strand_id
1 'polypeptide(L)'
;MEETSGREKIEIKVEEKKDLEILVKRSETAAIRIPGYGIEIEPGPGSKTSKFRIRDILDNLANVIERFGEDNKRKRDLLELISDVKEGKDNIRVVIEDPEEDSNVISRPC
;
A
#
# COMPACT_ATOMS: atom_id res chain seq x y z
N MET A 1 24.57 13.40 18.47
CA MET A 1 24.95 12.03 18.08
C MET A 1 23.75 11.50 17.34
N GLU A 2 23.75 11.69 16.02
CA GLU A 2 22.68 11.32 15.10
C GLU A 2 23.14 10.07 14.39
N GLU A 3 22.61 8.93 14.79
CA GLU A 3 22.75 7.66 14.06
C GLU A 3 21.41 6.94 14.18
N THR A 4 20.41 7.39 13.41
CA THR A 4 19.24 6.56 13.08
C THR A 4 19.68 5.52 12.05
N SER A 5 20.46 4.54 12.50
CA SER A 5 20.82 3.37 11.70
C SER A 5 19.66 2.38 11.75
N GLY A 6 18.92 2.24 10.64
CA GLY A 6 18.09 1.07 10.40
C GLY A 6 16.76 1.34 9.67
N ARG A 7 16.79 1.12 8.35
CA ARG A 7 15.64 0.95 7.44
C ARG A 7 14.83 2.22 7.20
N GLU A 8 14.88 2.76 5.98
CA GLU A 8 13.92 3.76 5.52
C GLU A 8 12.52 3.14 5.51
N LYS A 9 11.74 3.52 6.51
CA LYS A 9 10.31 3.24 6.58
C LYS A 9 9.54 4.47 6.11
N ILE A 10 8.81 4.31 5.01
CA ILE A 10 8.00 5.37 4.44
C ILE A 10 6.57 5.16 4.91
N GLU A 11 6.07 6.13 5.66
CA GLU A 11 4.71 6.07 6.19
C GLU A 11 3.83 7.07 5.43
N ILE A 12 2.76 6.55 4.83
CA ILE A 12 1.81 7.30 4.03
C ILE A 12 0.44 7.13 4.68
N LYS A 13 -0.15 8.26 5.09
CA LYS A 13 -1.53 8.31 5.54
C LYS A 13 -2.39 8.69 4.35
N VAL A 14 -3.45 7.95 4.16
CA VAL A 14 -4.43 8.15 3.09
C VAL A 14 -5.71 8.55 3.82
N GLU A 15 -6.01 9.84 3.77
CA GLU A 15 -7.16 10.43 4.46
C GLU A 15 -8.22 10.88 3.45
N GLU A 16 -7.80 11.22 2.23
CA GLU A 16 -8.68 11.68 1.16
C GLU A 16 -8.43 10.98 -0.18
N LYS A 17 -9.40 11.12 -1.11
CA LYS A 17 -9.29 10.58 -2.47
C LYS A 17 -8.04 11.02 -3.21
N LYS A 18 -7.49 12.21 -2.91
CA LYS A 18 -6.26 12.70 -3.54
C LYS A 18 -5.07 11.84 -3.15
N ASP A 19 -4.96 11.41 -1.91
CA ASP A 19 -3.83 10.59 -1.42
C ASP A 19 -3.68 9.28 -2.20
N LEU A 20 -4.77 8.78 -2.79
CA LEU A 20 -4.74 7.61 -3.67
C LEU A 20 -3.86 7.83 -4.92
N GLU A 21 -3.64 9.08 -5.32
CA GLU A 21 -2.79 9.47 -6.43
C GLU A 21 -1.32 9.64 -6.04
N ILE A 22 -0.97 9.49 -4.76
CA ILE A 22 0.42 9.47 -4.30
C ILE A 22 1.17 8.39 -5.07
N LEU A 23 2.22 8.81 -5.77
CA LEU A 23 3.08 7.93 -6.54
C LEU A 23 4.29 7.59 -5.70
N VAL A 24 4.52 6.29 -5.50
CA VAL A 24 5.64 5.77 -4.74
C VAL A 24 6.50 4.91 -5.63
N LYS A 25 7.81 5.09 -5.54
CA LYS A 25 8.79 4.18 -6.13
C LYS A 25 9.17 3.16 -5.05
N ARG A 26 9.00 1.89 -5.39
CA ARG A 26 9.37 0.75 -4.54
C ARG A 26 10.49 -0.01 -5.20
N SER A 27 11.50 -0.36 -4.42
CA SER A 27 12.61 -1.23 -4.79
C SER A 27 12.14 -2.67 -4.98
N GLU A 28 12.98 -3.50 -5.59
CA GLU A 28 12.71 -4.93 -5.77
C GLU A 28 12.51 -5.70 -4.45
N THR A 29 13.16 -5.26 -3.36
CA THR A 29 13.10 -5.88 -2.02
C THR A 29 12.19 -5.17 -1.02
N ALA A 30 11.52 -4.07 -1.39
CA ALA A 30 10.68 -3.35 -0.44
C ALA A 30 9.39 -4.14 -0.13
N ALA A 31 8.99 -4.17 1.13
CA ALA A 31 7.71 -4.73 1.58
C ALA A 31 6.70 -3.60 1.83
N ILE A 32 5.43 -3.84 1.51
CA ILE A 32 4.34 -2.90 1.74
C ILE A 32 3.41 -3.48 2.79
N ARG A 33 3.12 -2.71 3.83
CA ARG A 33 2.30 -3.11 4.97
C ARG A 33 1.18 -2.12 5.18
N ILE A 34 -0.01 -2.63 5.47
CA ILE A 34 -1.18 -1.81 5.83
C ILE A 34 -1.66 -2.31 7.19
N PRO A 35 -1.05 -1.82 8.30
CA PRO A 35 -1.35 -2.33 9.64
C PRO A 35 -2.82 -2.22 10.04
N GLY A 36 -3.57 -1.25 9.49
CA GLY A 36 -5.00 -1.08 9.77
C GLY A 36 -5.88 -2.27 9.33
N TYR A 37 -5.43 -3.05 8.33
CA TYR A 37 -6.20 -4.18 7.78
C TYR A 37 -5.44 -5.50 7.84
N GLY A 38 -4.25 -5.52 8.46
CA GLY A 38 -3.40 -6.71 8.52
C GLY A 38 -2.93 -7.19 7.14
N ILE A 39 -2.83 -6.28 6.17
CA ILE A 39 -2.36 -6.62 4.82
C ILE A 39 -0.85 -6.46 4.77
N GLU A 40 -0.17 -7.47 4.27
CA GLU A 40 1.25 -7.45 4.00
C GLU A 40 1.49 -7.93 2.57
N ILE A 41 2.24 -7.14 1.81
CA ILE A 41 2.61 -7.42 0.44
C ILE A 41 4.13 -7.52 0.40
N GLU A 42 4.60 -8.75 0.43
CA GLU A 42 6.03 -9.06 0.31
C GLU A 42 6.51 -8.90 -1.15
N PRO A 43 7.79 -8.59 -1.36
CA PRO A 43 8.40 -8.65 -2.68
C PRO A 43 8.49 -10.10 -3.16
N GLY A 44 8.06 -10.35 -4.41
CA GLY A 44 8.21 -11.66 -5.04
C GLY A 44 9.56 -11.77 -5.76
N PRO A 45 9.99 -12.99 -6.14
CA PRO A 45 11.28 -13.25 -6.81
C PRO A 45 11.45 -12.59 -8.20
N GLY A 46 10.42 -11.90 -8.70
CA GLY A 46 10.46 -11.12 -9.95
C GLY A 46 10.01 -9.67 -9.76
N SER A 47 9.88 -9.20 -8.51
CA SER A 47 9.59 -7.79 -8.24
C SER A 47 10.72 -6.94 -8.78
N LYS A 48 10.40 -5.98 -9.66
CA LYS A 48 11.36 -4.99 -10.16
C LYS A 48 11.05 -3.64 -9.56
N THR A 49 12.07 -2.80 -9.44
CA THR A 49 11.90 -1.40 -9.05
C THR A 49 10.88 -0.71 -9.96
N SER A 50 9.73 -0.36 -9.39
CA SER A 50 8.58 0.12 -10.12
C SER A 50 7.88 1.25 -9.37
N LYS A 51 7.24 2.14 -10.13
CA LYS A 51 6.41 3.20 -9.57
C LYS A 51 4.98 2.69 -9.51
N PHE A 52 4.37 2.74 -8.33
CA PHE A 52 2.96 2.41 -8.15
C PHE A 52 2.24 3.55 -7.46
N ARG A 53 0.92 3.59 -7.62
CA ARG A 53 0.08 4.50 -6.83
C ARG A 53 -0.54 3.76 -5.66
N ILE A 54 -0.91 4.49 -4.63
CA ILE A 54 -1.67 3.92 -3.50
C ILE A 54 -2.98 3.30 -3.99
N ARG A 55 -3.64 3.91 -4.99
CA ARG A 55 -4.84 3.35 -5.63
C ARG A 55 -4.60 1.95 -6.20
N ASP A 56 -3.47 1.72 -6.83
CA ASP A 56 -3.13 0.43 -7.45
C ASP A 56 -3.03 -0.69 -6.40
N ILE A 57 -2.53 -0.38 -5.20
CA ILE A 57 -2.47 -1.37 -4.10
C ILE A 57 -3.88 -1.82 -3.72
N LEU A 58 -4.80 -0.87 -3.54
CA LEU A 58 -6.19 -1.17 -3.19
C LEU A 58 -6.90 -1.95 -4.30
N ASP A 59 -6.65 -1.58 -5.56
CA ASP A 59 -7.22 -2.27 -6.72
C ASP A 59 -6.70 -3.71 -6.84
N ASN A 60 -5.40 -3.88 -6.63
CA ASN A 60 -4.78 -5.20 -6.63
C ASN A 60 -5.36 -6.08 -5.52
N LEU A 61 -5.52 -5.51 -4.32
CA LEU A 61 -6.13 -6.20 -3.19
C LEU A 61 -7.57 -6.62 -3.47
N ALA A 62 -8.39 -5.70 -3.99
CA ALA A 62 -9.77 -5.97 -4.38
C ALA A 62 -9.83 -7.10 -5.43
N ASN A 63 -8.99 -7.05 -6.45
CA ASN A 63 -8.94 -8.09 -7.49
C ASN A 63 -8.44 -9.44 -6.94
N VAL A 64 -7.49 -9.46 -6.00
CA VAL A 64 -7.05 -10.71 -5.33
C VAL A 64 -8.19 -11.28 -4.49
N ILE A 65 -8.86 -10.47 -3.70
CA ILE A 65 -10.04 -10.88 -2.90
C ILE A 65 -11.18 -11.33 -3.82
N GLU A 66 -11.34 -10.72 -4.99
CA GLU A 66 -12.36 -11.12 -5.95
C GLU A 66 -12.08 -12.48 -6.59
N ARG A 67 -10.81 -12.73 -6.97
CA ARG A 67 -10.37 -13.95 -7.66
C ARG A 67 -10.11 -15.13 -6.74
N PHE A 68 -9.50 -14.89 -5.57
CA PHE A 68 -9.07 -15.92 -4.63
C PHE A 68 -9.93 -15.97 -3.37
N GLY A 69 -10.72 -14.92 -3.10
CA GLY A 69 -11.62 -14.89 -1.96
C GLY A 69 -12.82 -15.79 -2.20
N GLU A 70 -13.11 -16.62 -1.20
CA GLU A 70 -14.27 -17.48 -1.17
C GLU A 70 -15.56 -16.62 -1.17
N ASP A 71 -16.55 -17.00 -1.98
CA ASP A 71 -17.77 -16.19 -2.15
C ASP A 71 -18.66 -16.26 -0.91
N ASN A 72 -18.36 -15.37 0.04
CA ASN A 72 -19.01 -15.29 1.34
C ASN A 72 -19.36 -13.83 1.67
N LYS A 73 -20.20 -13.62 2.69
CA LYS A 73 -20.53 -12.27 3.18
C LYS A 73 -19.27 -11.45 3.50
N ARG A 74 -18.24 -12.10 4.06
CA ARG A 74 -16.93 -11.48 4.36
C ARG A 74 -16.23 -10.87 3.15
N LYS A 75 -16.28 -11.53 1.99
CA LYS A 75 -15.70 -11.00 0.74
C LYS A 75 -16.35 -9.68 0.36
N ARG A 76 -17.69 -9.61 0.45
CA ARG A 76 -18.45 -8.39 0.17
C ARG A 76 -18.14 -7.27 1.16
N ASP A 77 -18.11 -7.56 2.46
CA ASP A 77 -17.71 -6.60 3.49
C ASP A 77 -16.29 -6.04 3.25
N LEU A 78 -15.32 -6.90 2.88
CA LEU A 78 -13.95 -6.49 2.56
C LEU A 78 -13.88 -5.60 1.31
N LEU A 79 -14.59 -5.97 0.24
CA LEU A 79 -14.66 -5.18 -0.99
C LEU A 79 -15.33 -3.82 -0.74
N GLU A 80 -16.36 -3.79 0.09
CA GLU A 80 -17.04 -2.57 0.50
C GLU A 80 -16.10 -1.66 1.29
N LEU A 81 -15.36 -2.19 2.27
CA LEU A 81 -14.32 -1.45 3.00
C LEU A 81 -13.27 -0.84 2.07
N ILE A 82 -12.74 -1.62 1.13
CA ILE A 82 -11.76 -1.12 0.14
C ILE A 82 -12.37 -0.01 -0.72
N SER A 83 -13.65 -0.14 -1.06
CA SER A 83 -14.38 0.88 -1.80
C SER A 83 -14.58 2.15 -0.96
N ASP A 84 -14.90 2.03 0.33
CA ASP A 84 -15.09 3.15 1.25
C ASP A 84 -13.78 3.96 1.44
N VAL A 85 -12.65 3.25 1.55
CA VAL A 85 -11.30 3.83 1.50
C VAL A 85 -11.05 4.54 0.17
N LYS A 86 -11.36 3.90 -0.96
CA LYS A 86 -11.26 4.54 -2.29
C LYS A 86 -12.18 5.76 -2.41
N GLU A 87 -13.26 5.79 -1.65
CA GLU A 87 -14.18 6.90 -1.55
C GLU A 87 -13.72 8.01 -0.60
N GLY A 88 -12.63 7.81 0.14
CA GLY A 88 -12.14 8.76 1.16
C GLY A 88 -13.09 8.88 2.36
N LYS A 89 -13.93 7.88 2.58
CA LYS A 89 -14.79 7.78 3.77
C LYS A 89 -14.07 7.09 4.93
N ASP A 90 -13.10 6.25 4.61
CA ASP A 90 -12.25 5.53 5.56
C ASP A 90 -10.77 5.88 5.32
N ASN A 91 -9.97 5.87 6.39
CA ASN A 91 -8.57 6.31 6.36
C ASN A 91 -7.62 5.14 6.59
N ILE A 92 -6.56 5.07 5.79
CA ILE A 92 -5.62 3.95 5.83
C ILE A 92 -4.19 4.43 6.00
N ARG A 93 -3.38 3.62 6.66
CA ARG A 93 -1.94 3.86 6.78
C ARG A 93 -1.20 2.80 5.98
N VAL A 94 -0.43 3.23 5.01
CA VAL A 94 0.48 2.39 4.22
C VAL A 94 1.89 2.64 4.72
N VAL A 95 2.57 1.57 5.10
CA VAL A 95 3.95 1.57 5.58
C VAL A 95 4.76 0.78 4.58
N ILE A 96 5.82 1.39 4.05
CA ILE A 96 6.72 0.72 3.11
C ILE A 96 8.05 0.57 3.83
N GLU A 97 8.46 -0.67 4.01
CA GLU A 97 9.74 -1.02 4.63
C GLU A 97 10.68 -1.47 3.52
N ASP A 98 11.68 -0.64 3.22
CA ASP A 98 12.69 -0.95 2.22
C ASP A 98 14.02 -1.30 2.91
N PRO A 99 14.55 -2.53 2.74
CA PRO A 99 15.84 -2.89 3.29
C PRO A 99 17.02 -2.31 2.49
N GLU A 100 16.81 -1.93 1.22
CA GLU A 100 17.86 -1.47 0.31
C GLU A 100 17.98 0.07 0.17
N GLU A 101 17.12 0.84 0.85
CA GLU A 101 17.15 2.32 0.87
C GLU A 101 17.08 2.98 -0.53
N ASP A 102 16.38 2.36 -1.51
CA ASP A 102 16.17 2.93 -2.86
C ASP A 102 14.71 3.36 -3.11
N SER A 103 13.82 3.06 -2.16
CA SER A 103 12.39 3.43 -2.19
C SER A 103 12.18 4.90 -1.85
N ASN A 104 11.33 5.59 -2.61
CA ASN A 104 11.10 7.03 -2.46
C ASN A 104 9.66 7.41 -2.82
N VAL A 105 9.07 8.37 -2.10
CA VAL A 105 7.79 8.98 -2.51
C VAL A 105 8.07 9.96 -3.63
N ILE A 106 7.53 9.69 -4.82
CA ILE A 106 7.79 10.47 -6.04
C ILE A 106 6.94 11.74 -6.07
N SER A 107 5.69 11.65 -5.62
CA SER A 107 4.77 12.78 -5.65
C SER A 107 3.69 12.66 -4.59
N ARG A 108 3.46 13.75 -3.85
CA ARG A 108 2.27 13.94 -3.03
C ARG A 108 1.36 14.95 -3.72
N PRO A 109 0.06 14.67 -3.89
CA PRO A 109 -0.88 15.68 -4.36
C PRO A 109 -0.98 16.81 -3.33
N CYS A 110 -0.95 18.05 -3.82
CA CYS A 110 -1.14 19.25 -3.01
C CYS A 110 -2.62 19.65 -2.90
#